data_AF-A0A7C4UJP9-F1
#
_entry.id   AF-A0A7C4UJP9-F1
#
_cell.length_a   1.000
_cell.length_b   1.000
_cell.length_c   1.000
_cell.angle_alpha   90.00
_cell.angle_beta   90.00
_cell.angle_gamma   90.00
#
_symmetry.space_group_name_H-M   'P 1'
#
loop_
_entity.id
_entity.type
_entity.pdbx_description
1 polymer ?
#
loop_
_entity_poly.entity_id
_entity_poly.type
_entity_poly.pdbx_seq_one_letter_code
_entity_poly.pdbx_strand_id
1 'polypeptide(L)'
;MIKADLPNASKSQFIQDWPSMGGTAVQGLMIINSGYSVSNNHLNLCSTTLDIAHEMVHLLQRNLVGHSLDRKVFDRGPDWIIEGSAQAISYRLAGDLDQCDVQKLGFDYWRTDASVGGASLSELDGYDAHQKPKFFSVSSWATDYLIRTTPDGEKAVITFYSEIGMGRPWRDAFISAFGMKVEDYYNDFEKIQANQTITPDTSVCLPQSDKRVKCLGLIDNQGSADYVFEVPFDGNTLPPTDQWTSSGSCIVTGWGGTPKSSTSYELAISFDSETHGTCHIDVIFSTDQKITLDFVIP
;
A
#
# COMPACT_ATOMS: atom_id res chain seq x y z
N MET A 1 24.96 23.60 9.57
CA MET A 1 23.92 24.20 10.43
C MET A 1 22.66 24.30 9.59
N ILE A 2 21.81 23.28 9.61
CA ILE A 2 20.51 23.33 8.92
C ILE A 2 19.55 23.89 9.96
N LYS A 3 19.19 25.18 9.83
CA LYS A 3 18.00 25.70 10.49
C LYS A 3 16.82 25.16 9.69
N ALA A 4 16.24 24.06 10.17
CA ALA A 4 14.92 23.68 9.73
C ALA A 4 13.97 24.71 10.34
N ASP A 5 13.54 25.69 9.54
CA ASP A 5 12.36 26.51 9.86
C ASP A 5 11.13 25.62 9.69
N LEU A 6 11.01 24.60 10.56
CA LEU A 6 9.74 23.95 10.79
C LEU A 6 8.81 25.05 11.32
N PRO A 7 7.63 25.27 10.72
CA PRO A 7 6.66 26.17 11.32
C PRO A 7 6.42 25.74 12.77
N ASN A 8 6.25 26.70 13.68
CA ASN A 8 5.80 26.45 15.05
C ASN A 8 4.38 25.87 15.02
N ALA A 9 4.23 24.62 14.58
CA ALA A 9 3.00 23.88 14.65
C ALA A 9 2.84 23.41 16.10
N SER A 10 1.71 23.75 16.71
CA SER A 10 1.34 23.14 17.98
C SER A 10 1.25 21.62 17.80
N LYS A 11 1.52 20.84 18.86
CA LYS A 11 1.38 19.37 18.82
C LYS A 11 0.01 18.94 18.27
N SER A 12 -1.06 19.67 18.56
CA SER A 12 -2.41 19.44 18.04
C SER A 12 -2.52 19.74 16.55
N GLN A 13 -1.92 20.83 16.06
CA GLN A 13 -1.88 21.15 14.63
C GLN A 13 -1.11 20.07 13.87
N PHE A 14 0.02 19.64 14.43
CA PHE A 14 0.84 18.57 13.89
C PHE A 14 0.08 17.24 13.79
N ILE A 15 -0.71 16.87 14.81
CA ILE A 15 -1.55 15.66 14.78
C ILE A 15 -2.74 15.80 13.80
N GLN A 16 -3.30 17.00 13.62
CA GLN A 16 -4.42 17.24 12.70
C GLN A 16 -3.98 17.23 11.23
N ASP A 17 -2.81 17.80 10.95
CA ASP A 17 -2.27 17.90 9.60
C ASP A 17 -1.66 16.56 9.11
N TRP A 18 -1.44 15.60 10.02
CA TRP A 18 -0.78 14.33 9.75
C TRP A 18 -1.63 13.13 10.21
N PRO A 19 -2.46 12.55 9.31
CA PRO A 19 -3.32 11.43 9.65
C PRO A 19 -2.53 10.17 10.07
N SER A 20 -3.27 9.24 10.68
CA SER A 20 -2.89 8.42 11.81
C SER A 20 -1.91 7.25 11.61
N MET A 21 -1.31 7.00 10.44
CA MET A 21 -0.35 5.89 10.23
C MET A 21 0.65 6.20 9.10
N GLY A 22 1.90 5.72 9.22
CA GLY A 22 2.94 5.84 8.19
C GLY A 22 4.05 6.84 8.54
N GLY A 23 4.64 7.49 7.54
CA GLY A 23 5.70 8.47 7.74
C GLY A 23 5.73 9.59 6.69
N THR A 24 6.72 10.47 6.82
CA THR A 24 7.12 11.40 5.78
C THR A 24 8.59 11.73 5.86
N ALA A 25 9.16 12.08 4.72
CA ALA A 25 10.39 12.82 4.62
C ALA A 25 10.08 14.29 4.24
N VAL A 26 10.63 15.29 4.92
CA VAL A 26 10.54 16.70 4.50
C VAL A 26 11.80 17.48 4.89
N GLN A 27 12.41 18.19 3.94
CA GLN A 27 13.59 19.06 4.19
C GLN A 27 14.76 18.37 4.94
N GLY A 28 15.04 17.11 4.64
CA GLY A 28 16.11 16.35 5.31
C GLY A 28 15.71 15.79 6.69
N LEU A 29 14.46 15.99 7.10
CA LEU A 29 13.88 15.38 8.29
C LEU A 29 13.03 14.20 7.88
N MET A 30 13.04 13.18 8.72
CA MET A 30 12.10 12.06 8.68
C MET A 30 11.17 12.15 9.88
N ILE A 31 9.89 11.95 9.64
CA ILE A 31 8.86 11.89 10.67
C ILE A 31 8.17 10.56 10.48
N ILE A 32 8.22 9.68 11.47
CA ILE A 32 7.52 8.39 11.45
C ILE A 32 6.44 8.44 12.52
N ASN A 33 5.19 8.24 12.11
CA ASN A 33 4.09 8.00 13.03
C ASN A 33 3.98 6.48 13.24
N SER A 34 4.70 6.00 14.24
CA SER A 34 4.72 4.59 14.60
C SER A 34 3.49 4.12 15.40
N GLY A 35 2.50 5.01 15.62
CA GLY A 35 1.38 4.78 16.53
C GLY A 35 1.81 4.51 17.99
N TYR A 36 0.85 4.17 18.85
CA TYR A 36 1.09 3.73 20.24
C TYR A 36 1.62 2.27 20.33
N SER A 37 1.68 1.57 19.20
CA SER A 37 1.72 0.10 19.15
C SER A 37 3.12 -0.51 19.00
N VAL A 38 4.18 0.30 18.97
CA VAL A 38 5.57 -0.16 18.79
C VAL A 38 6.05 -1.03 19.95
N SER A 39 5.40 -0.99 21.12
CA SER A 39 6.04 -1.51 22.33
C SER A 39 5.85 -3.00 22.62
N ASN A 40 4.94 -3.75 21.96
CA ASN A 40 4.54 -5.08 22.51
C ASN A 40 4.36 -6.27 21.55
N ASN A 41 4.57 -6.19 20.22
CA ASN A 41 4.52 -7.39 19.36
C ASN A 41 5.46 -7.30 18.13
N HIS A 42 6.06 -8.44 17.75
CA HIS A 42 7.07 -8.56 16.69
C HIS A 42 6.59 -8.10 15.31
N LEU A 43 5.32 -8.35 14.97
CA LEU A 43 4.73 -7.88 13.71
C LEU A 43 4.72 -6.34 13.60
N ASN A 44 4.53 -5.64 14.71
CA ASN A 44 4.57 -4.18 14.74
C ASN A 44 6.00 -3.64 14.57
N LEU A 45 7.01 -4.41 14.99
CA LEU A 45 8.42 -4.06 14.77
C LEU A 45 8.79 -4.14 13.29
N CYS A 46 8.36 -5.20 12.59
CA CYS A 46 8.56 -5.32 11.15
C CYS A 46 7.86 -4.20 10.39
N SER A 47 6.58 -3.94 10.68
CA SER A 47 5.83 -2.84 10.05
C SER A 47 6.49 -1.48 10.30
N THR A 48 6.87 -1.16 11.54
CA THR A 48 7.52 0.12 11.87
C THR A 48 8.87 0.26 11.16
N THR A 49 9.62 -0.84 11.04
CA THR A 49 10.92 -0.79 10.36
C THR A 49 10.76 -0.61 8.86
N LEU A 50 9.75 -1.23 8.25
CA LEU A 50 9.37 -1.00 6.87
C LEU A 50 9.00 0.47 6.63
N ASP A 51 8.20 1.07 7.51
CA ASP A 51 7.84 2.50 7.41
C ASP A 51 9.05 3.42 7.53
N ILE A 52 9.95 3.15 8.48
CA ILE A 52 11.22 3.90 8.61
C ILE A 52 12.01 3.78 7.31
N ALA A 53 12.21 2.57 6.80
CA ALA A 53 12.99 2.34 5.59
C ALA A 53 12.33 2.98 4.36
N HIS A 54 11.00 2.95 4.26
CA HIS A 54 10.23 3.61 3.20
C HIS A 54 10.53 5.11 3.16
N GLU A 55 10.43 5.79 4.31
CA GLU A 55 10.73 7.21 4.38
C GLU A 55 12.22 7.53 4.17
N MET A 56 13.13 6.61 4.50
CA MET A 56 14.56 6.79 4.25
C MET A 56 14.81 6.84 2.74
N VAL A 57 14.09 6.04 1.97
CA VAL A 57 14.16 6.07 0.50
C VAL A 57 13.63 7.41 -0.02
N HIS A 58 12.56 7.97 0.54
CA HIS A 58 12.10 9.31 0.15
C HIS A 58 13.14 10.41 0.42
N LEU A 59 13.90 10.33 1.52
CA LEU A 59 15.04 11.23 1.75
C LEU A 59 16.12 11.06 0.68
N LEU A 60 16.44 9.81 0.33
CA LEU A 60 17.41 9.51 -0.72
C LEU A 60 16.97 10.05 -2.08
N GLN A 61 15.74 9.76 -2.50
CA GLN A 61 15.13 10.30 -3.72
C GLN A 61 15.23 11.83 -3.78
N ARG A 62 14.85 12.51 -2.69
CA ARG A 62 14.92 13.98 -2.59
C ARG A 62 16.36 14.50 -2.70
N ASN A 63 17.32 13.85 -2.06
CA ASN A 63 18.72 14.25 -2.13
C ASN A 63 19.29 14.04 -3.54
N LEU A 64 18.95 12.93 -4.20
CA LEU A 64 19.40 12.64 -5.57
C LEU A 64 18.80 13.61 -6.59
N VAL A 65 17.52 13.98 -6.45
CA VAL A 65 16.86 14.96 -7.32
C VAL A 65 17.22 16.42 -6.95
N GLY A 66 17.62 16.65 -5.70
CA GLY A 66 17.74 17.94 -5.00
C GLY A 66 18.80 18.92 -5.52
N HIS A 67 19.45 18.62 -6.64
CA HIS A 67 20.31 19.56 -7.36
C HIS A 67 19.62 20.31 -8.50
N SER A 68 18.33 20.06 -8.79
CA SER A 68 17.60 20.82 -9.82
C SER A 68 17.11 22.22 -9.37
N LEU A 69 17.91 22.94 -8.57
CA LEU A 69 17.61 24.27 -7.99
C LEU A 69 17.23 25.36 -9.03
N ASP A 70 17.38 25.08 -10.33
CA ASP A 70 17.11 26.00 -11.43
C ASP A 70 15.88 25.64 -12.30
N ARG A 71 15.08 24.62 -11.93
CA ARG A 71 13.89 24.25 -12.71
C ARG A 71 12.62 24.94 -12.21
N LYS A 72 11.90 25.57 -13.15
CA LYS A 72 10.54 26.13 -12.92
C LYS A 72 9.49 25.06 -12.61
N VAL A 73 9.74 23.80 -12.98
CA VAL A 73 8.87 22.65 -12.72
C VAL A 73 9.75 21.52 -12.18
N PHE A 74 9.51 21.14 -10.92
CA PHE A 74 10.22 20.04 -10.27
C PHE A 74 9.59 18.72 -10.71
N ASP A 75 10.19 18.10 -11.70
CA ASP A 75 9.73 16.85 -12.29
C ASP A 75 10.57 15.69 -11.75
N ARG A 76 10.03 14.97 -10.77
CA ARG A 76 10.66 13.83 -10.08
C ARG A 76 10.18 12.47 -10.58
N GLY A 77 9.47 12.45 -11.71
CA GLY A 77 8.74 11.29 -12.19
C GLY A 77 7.34 11.16 -11.57
N PRO A 78 6.55 10.16 -12.05
CA PRO A 78 5.19 9.93 -11.58
C PRO A 78 5.17 9.31 -10.17
N ASP A 79 4.07 9.52 -9.43
CA ASP A 79 3.97 9.08 -8.03
C ASP A 79 4.12 7.56 -7.87
N TRP A 80 3.72 6.76 -8.86
CA TRP A 80 3.82 5.30 -8.77
C TRP A 80 5.26 4.80 -8.59
N ILE A 81 6.25 5.38 -9.27
CA ILE A 81 7.64 4.94 -9.12
C ILE A 81 8.28 5.55 -7.86
N ILE A 82 7.78 6.69 -7.40
CA ILE A 82 8.21 7.34 -6.16
C ILE A 82 7.81 6.52 -4.95
N GLU A 83 6.52 6.23 -4.82
CA GLU A 83 5.99 5.43 -3.71
C GLU A 83 6.34 3.96 -3.88
N GLY A 84 6.27 3.44 -5.11
CA GLY A 84 6.61 2.06 -5.42
C GLY A 84 8.08 1.73 -5.16
N SER A 85 9.03 2.63 -5.46
CA SER A 85 10.45 2.38 -5.16
C SER A 85 10.76 2.54 -3.68
N ALA A 86 10.10 3.47 -2.98
CA ALA A 86 10.20 3.58 -1.53
C ALA A 86 9.75 2.28 -0.85
N GLN A 87 8.61 1.74 -1.29
CA GLN A 87 8.09 0.50 -0.76
C GLN A 87 8.95 -0.71 -1.15
N ALA A 88 9.30 -0.87 -2.42
CA ALA A 88 10.07 -2.03 -2.87
C ALA A 88 11.47 -2.11 -2.24
N ILE A 89 12.16 -0.97 -2.11
CA ILE A 89 13.47 -0.93 -1.46
C ILE A 89 13.34 -1.12 0.05
N SER A 90 12.31 -0.56 0.70
CA SER A 90 12.10 -0.74 2.15
C SER A 90 11.91 -2.20 2.53
N TYR A 91 11.10 -2.94 1.76
CA TYR A 91 10.94 -4.37 1.93
C TYR A 91 12.27 -5.12 1.80
N ARG A 92 13.06 -4.84 0.77
CA ARG A 92 14.37 -5.48 0.59
C ARG A 92 15.32 -5.19 1.75
N LEU A 93 15.35 -3.95 2.24
CA LEU A 93 16.16 -3.56 3.41
C LEU A 93 15.69 -4.24 4.70
N ALA A 94 14.38 -4.39 4.88
CA ALA A 94 13.81 -5.06 6.05
C ALA A 94 13.95 -6.58 5.99
N GLY A 95 14.10 -7.17 4.81
CA GLY A 95 14.25 -8.62 4.63
C GLY A 95 15.57 -9.16 5.19
N ASP A 96 16.56 -8.28 5.34
CA ASP A 96 17.84 -8.56 5.99
C ASP A 96 17.75 -8.47 7.53
N LEU A 97 16.60 -8.04 8.08
CA LEU A 97 16.37 -8.03 9.52
C LEU A 97 15.74 -9.35 9.96
N ASP A 98 16.37 -9.99 10.95
CA ASP A 98 15.86 -11.22 11.56
C ASP A 98 14.36 -11.07 11.90
N GLN A 99 13.56 -12.07 11.50
CA GLN A 99 12.13 -12.24 11.82
C GLN A 99 11.11 -11.48 10.96
N CYS A 100 11.52 -10.76 9.90
CA CYS A 100 10.57 -10.18 8.94
C CYS A 100 10.46 -11.07 7.68
N ASP A 101 9.36 -11.83 7.54
CA ASP A 101 9.04 -12.53 6.29
C ASP A 101 8.51 -11.54 5.25
N VAL A 102 9.43 -10.76 4.70
CA VAL A 102 9.19 -9.67 3.76
C VAL A 102 8.58 -10.15 2.44
N GLN A 103 8.88 -11.38 2.03
CA GLN A 103 8.33 -11.94 0.80
C GLN A 103 6.82 -12.11 0.96
N LYS A 104 6.38 -12.71 2.08
CA LYS A 104 4.97 -12.90 2.40
C LYS A 104 4.26 -11.60 2.81
N LEU A 105 4.88 -10.78 3.65
CA LEU A 105 4.30 -9.53 4.19
C LEU A 105 4.38 -8.35 3.22
N GLY A 106 5.15 -8.48 2.14
CA GLY A 106 5.37 -7.43 1.15
C GLY A 106 4.91 -7.86 -0.23
N PHE A 107 5.84 -8.43 -1.00
CA PHE A 107 5.65 -8.54 -2.45
C PHE A 107 4.51 -9.46 -2.86
N ASP A 108 4.31 -10.59 -2.15
CA ASP A 108 3.21 -11.49 -2.46
C ASP A 108 1.85 -10.87 -2.08
N TYR A 109 1.77 -10.18 -0.95
CA TYR A 109 0.59 -9.43 -0.54
C TYR A 109 0.22 -8.35 -1.56
N TRP A 110 1.16 -7.47 -1.93
CA TRP A 110 0.87 -6.36 -2.86
C TRP A 110 0.48 -6.86 -4.25
N ARG A 111 1.13 -7.92 -4.72
CA ARG A 111 0.76 -8.55 -5.99
C ARG A 111 -0.66 -9.10 -5.92
N THR A 112 -0.99 -9.90 -4.89
CA THR A 112 -2.33 -10.47 -4.74
C THR A 112 -3.39 -9.37 -4.61
N ASP A 113 -3.15 -8.35 -3.80
CA ASP A 113 -4.09 -7.24 -3.62
C ASP A 113 -4.26 -6.41 -4.92
N ALA A 114 -3.17 -6.14 -5.65
CA ALA A 114 -3.23 -5.47 -6.95
C ALA A 114 -3.95 -6.31 -8.02
N SER A 115 -3.83 -7.64 -7.96
CA SER A 115 -4.52 -8.58 -8.83
C SER A 115 -6.04 -8.60 -8.64
N VAL A 116 -6.57 -7.95 -7.60
CA VAL A 116 -8.00 -7.91 -7.26
C VAL A 116 -8.54 -6.51 -7.59
N GLY A 117 -8.42 -6.12 -8.86
CA GLY A 117 -9.00 -4.86 -9.35
C GLY A 117 -8.19 -3.59 -9.07
N GLY A 118 -6.85 -3.70 -9.02
CA GLY A 118 -5.99 -2.52 -9.09
C GLY A 118 -6.10 -1.80 -10.45
N ALA A 119 -5.81 -0.49 -10.45
CA ALA A 119 -5.71 0.29 -11.69
C ALA A 119 -4.61 -0.26 -12.60
N SER A 120 -4.70 0.02 -13.91
CA SER A 120 -3.59 -0.26 -14.81
C SER A 120 -2.43 0.70 -14.50
N LEU A 121 -1.19 0.26 -14.70
CA LEU A 121 -0.03 1.06 -14.33
C LEU A 121 0.04 2.38 -15.11
N SER A 122 -0.35 2.38 -16.39
CA SER A 122 -0.41 3.60 -17.20
C SER A 122 -1.43 4.63 -16.69
N GLU A 123 -2.49 4.20 -15.99
CA GLU A 123 -3.42 5.11 -15.31
C GLU A 123 -2.80 5.84 -14.12
N LEU A 124 -1.63 5.39 -13.64
CA LEU A 124 -0.88 5.99 -12.54
C LEU A 124 0.19 7.00 -13.00
N ASP A 125 0.36 7.23 -14.31
CA ASP A 125 1.27 8.23 -14.90
C ASP A 125 0.69 9.67 -14.90
N GLY A 126 -0.31 9.94 -14.05
CA GLY A 126 -1.09 11.18 -14.06
C GLY A 126 -1.11 11.91 -12.73
N TYR A 127 -1.63 13.14 -12.78
CA TYR A 127 -2.04 13.85 -11.56
C TYR A 127 -3.14 13.06 -10.84
N ASP A 128 -3.10 13.04 -9.52
CA ASP A 128 -4.01 12.29 -8.64
C ASP A 128 -3.91 10.75 -8.71
N ALA A 129 -2.77 10.21 -9.15
CA ALA A 129 -2.52 8.76 -9.18
C ALA A 129 -2.79 8.07 -7.83
N HIS A 130 -2.51 8.74 -6.71
CA HIS A 130 -2.75 8.23 -5.35
C HIS A 130 -4.23 7.95 -5.03
N GLN A 131 -5.18 8.52 -5.80
CA GLN A 131 -6.62 8.27 -5.64
C GLN A 131 -7.11 7.07 -6.43
N LYS A 132 -6.25 6.46 -7.25
CA LYS A 132 -6.60 5.30 -8.08
C LYS A 132 -6.70 4.03 -7.23
N PRO A 133 -7.59 3.09 -7.59
CA PRO A 133 -7.74 1.83 -6.88
C PRO A 133 -6.40 1.10 -6.70
N LYS A 134 -6.13 0.69 -5.45
CA LYS A 134 -4.93 -0.08 -5.06
C LYS A 134 -3.61 0.57 -5.51
N PHE A 135 -3.54 1.90 -5.53
CA PHE A 135 -2.36 2.65 -5.96
C PHE A 135 -1.05 2.11 -5.35
N PHE A 136 -0.98 1.94 -4.03
CA PHE A 136 0.24 1.46 -3.35
C PHE A 136 0.60 0.03 -3.79
N SER A 137 -0.39 -0.86 -3.92
CA SER A 137 -0.20 -2.26 -4.30
C SER A 137 0.32 -2.38 -5.74
N VAL A 138 -0.31 -1.68 -6.68
CA VAL A 138 0.11 -1.66 -8.10
C VAL A 138 1.49 -1.01 -8.23
N SER A 139 1.73 0.13 -7.56
CA SER A 139 3.00 0.86 -7.61
C SER A 139 4.16 0.04 -7.06
N SER A 140 3.95 -0.66 -5.94
CA SER A 140 4.96 -1.49 -5.29
C SER A 140 5.28 -2.73 -6.11
N TRP A 141 4.24 -3.42 -6.61
CA TRP A 141 4.42 -4.58 -7.46
C TRP A 141 5.12 -4.24 -8.79
N ALA A 142 4.66 -3.18 -9.46
CA ALA A 142 5.30 -2.67 -10.67
C ALA A 142 6.79 -2.41 -10.40
N THR A 143 7.09 -1.57 -9.41
CA THR A 143 8.47 -1.20 -9.14
C THR A 143 9.36 -2.39 -8.75
N ASP A 144 8.85 -3.34 -7.97
CA ASP A 144 9.58 -4.57 -7.69
C ASP A 144 9.85 -5.39 -8.96
N TYR A 145 8.85 -5.53 -9.84
CA TYR A 145 9.03 -6.21 -11.12
C TYR A 145 10.06 -5.50 -12.01
N LEU A 146 10.03 -4.16 -12.05
CA LEU A 146 11.01 -3.36 -12.79
C LEU A 146 12.44 -3.59 -12.27
N ILE A 147 12.62 -3.54 -10.94
CA ILE A 147 13.90 -3.79 -10.27
C ILE A 147 14.39 -5.20 -10.61
N ARG A 148 13.55 -6.23 -10.48
CA ARG A 148 13.95 -7.62 -10.72
C ARG A 148 14.30 -7.94 -12.17
N THR A 149 13.69 -7.21 -13.12
CA THR A 149 13.90 -7.45 -14.55
C THR A 149 14.98 -6.56 -15.17
N THR A 150 15.39 -5.50 -14.46
CA THR A 150 16.48 -4.63 -14.88
C THR A 150 17.83 -5.23 -14.46
N PRO A 151 18.85 -5.31 -15.35
CA PRO A 151 20.16 -5.88 -15.01
C PRO A 151 20.86 -5.23 -13.80
N ASP A 152 20.66 -3.92 -13.62
CA ASP A 152 21.27 -3.14 -12.53
C ASP A 152 20.47 -3.19 -11.21
N GLY A 153 19.32 -3.88 -11.19
CA GLY A 153 18.53 -4.08 -9.98
C GLY A 153 18.15 -2.77 -9.28
N GLU A 154 18.33 -2.72 -7.96
CA GLU A 154 18.04 -1.57 -7.12
C GLU A 154 18.91 -0.35 -7.50
N LYS A 155 20.11 -0.56 -8.06
CA LYS A 155 20.99 0.54 -8.48
C LYS A 155 20.37 1.34 -9.61
N ALA A 156 19.54 0.73 -10.45
CA ALA A 156 18.82 1.44 -11.51
C ALA A 156 17.92 2.55 -10.93
N VAL A 157 17.29 2.33 -9.78
CA VAL A 157 16.48 3.35 -9.10
C VAL A 157 17.33 4.54 -8.67
N ILE A 158 18.54 4.29 -8.15
CA ILE A 158 19.49 5.36 -7.79
C ILE A 158 19.91 6.15 -9.02
N THR A 159 20.23 5.46 -10.12
CA THR A 159 20.56 6.08 -11.41
C THR A 159 19.41 6.94 -11.91
N PHE A 160 18.17 6.43 -11.86
CA PHE A 160 16.97 7.15 -12.29
C PHE A 160 16.84 8.52 -11.59
N TYR A 161 16.85 8.55 -10.26
CA TYR A 161 16.74 9.81 -9.52
C TYR A 161 17.97 10.71 -9.68
N SER A 162 19.17 10.14 -9.84
CA SER A 162 20.40 10.90 -10.09
C SER A 162 20.35 11.62 -11.44
N GLU A 163 19.92 10.94 -12.51
CA GLU A 163 19.77 11.52 -13.84
C GLU A 163 18.75 12.66 -13.85
N ILE A 164 17.63 12.51 -13.12
CA ILE A 164 16.68 13.61 -12.91
C ILE A 164 17.36 14.79 -12.20
N GLY A 165 18.14 14.52 -11.14
CA GLY A 165 18.92 15.52 -10.42
C GLY A 165 19.93 16.26 -11.29
N MET A 166 20.48 15.61 -12.32
CA MET A 166 21.35 16.22 -13.34
C MET A 166 20.60 17.04 -14.38
N GLY A 167 19.28 17.18 -14.24
CA GLY A 167 18.49 17.98 -15.17
C GLY A 167 18.08 17.23 -16.43
N ARG A 168 17.97 15.90 -16.39
CA ARG A 168 17.30 15.11 -17.42
C ARG A 168 15.78 15.08 -17.19
N PRO A 169 14.91 15.09 -18.23
CA PRO A 169 13.49 14.78 -18.07
C PRO A 169 13.30 13.34 -17.55
N TRP A 170 12.29 13.08 -16.72
CA TRP A 170 12.20 11.78 -16.06
C TRP A 170 12.06 10.61 -17.04
N ARG A 171 11.34 10.77 -18.17
CA ARG A 171 11.22 9.70 -19.17
C ARG A 171 12.57 9.33 -19.79
N ASP A 172 13.42 10.31 -20.05
CA ASP A 172 14.78 10.07 -20.54
C ASP A 172 15.66 9.45 -19.43
N ALA A 173 15.47 9.86 -18.17
CA ALA A 173 16.14 9.25 -17.03
C ALA A 173 15.73 7.79 -16.85
N PHE A 174 14.45 7.47 -17.08
CA PHE A 174 13.92 6.10 -17.06
C PHE A 174 14.63 5.24 -18.11
N ILE A 175 14.76 5.73 -19.34
CA ILE A 175 15.50 5.03 -20.40
C ILE A 175 16.96 4.81 -19.99
N SER A 176 17.61 5.84 -19.43
CA SER A 176 19.01 5.75 -19.02
C SER A 176 19.23 4.74 -17.88
N ALA A 177 18.28 4.63 -16.96
CA ALA A 177 18.37 3.78 -15.78
C ALA A 177 17.95 2.34 -16.03
N PHE A 178 16.87 2.14 -16.79
CA PHE A 178 16.22 0.83 -16.95
C PHE A 178 16.41 0.24 -18.36
N GLY A 179 17.01 1.00 -19.28
CA GLY A 179 17.32 0.54 -20.63
C GLY A 179 16.10 0.37 -21.55
N MET A 180 14.93 0.87 -21.15
CA MET A 180 13.68 0.77 -21.91
C MET A 180 12.85 2.04 -21.77
N LYS A 181 11.91 2.26 -22.69
CA LYS A 181 10.93 3.35 -22.55
C LYS A 181 9.90 2.97 -21.49
N VAL A 182 9.37 3.97 -20.79
CA VAL A 182 8.36 3.74 -19.76
C VAL A 182 7.05 3.20 -20.37
N GLU A 183 6.72 3.60 -21.60
CA GLU A 183 5.54 3.10 -22.30
C GLU A 183 5.66 1.62 -22.66
N ASP A 184 6.87 1.17 -23.03
CA ASP A 184 7.13 -0.25 -23.28
C ASP A 184 6.99 -1.05 -21.98
N TYR A 185 7.53 -0.50 -20.88
CA TYR A 185 7.40 -1.08 -19.56
C TYR A 185 5.93 -1.18 -19.09
N TYR A 186 5.12 -0.13 -19.27
CA TYR A 186 3.69 -0.17 -18.95
C TYR A 186 2.98 -1.30 -19.72
N ASN A 187 3.20 -1.39 -21.03
CA ASN A 187 2.59 -2.41 -21.86
C ASN A 187 2.98 -3.83 -21.42
N ASP A 188 4.23 -4.04 -21.01
CA ASP A 188 4.71 -5.34 -20.58
C ASP A 188 4.21 -5.70 -19.18
N PHE A 189 4.24 -4.76 -18.24
CA PHE A 189 3.71 -4.98 -16.89
C PHE A 189 2.20 -5.22 -16.90
N GLU A 190 1.42 -4.44 -17.65
CA GLU A 190 -0.04 -4.60 -17.70
C GLU A 190 -0.48 -5.96 -18.29
N LYS A 191 0.32 -6.56 -19.20
CA LYS A 191 0.08 -7.96 -19.64
C LYS A 191 0.26 -8.95 -18.50
N ILE A 192 1.27 -8.75 -17.66
CA ILE A 192 1.54 -9.60 -16.49
C ILE A 192 0.43 -9.41 -15.46
N GLN A 193 0.05 -8.17 -15.22
CA GLN A 193 -1.07 -7.79 -14.36
C GLN A 193 -2.34 -8.53 -14.80
N ALA A 194 -2.71 -8.42 -16.07
CA ALA A 194 -3.89 -9.08 -16.63
C ALA A 194 -3.85 -10.61 -16.51
N ASN A 195 -2.68 -11.22 -16.69
CA ASN A 195 -2.50 -12.68 -16.55
C ASN A 195 -2.54 -13.18 -15.11
N GLN A 196 -2.37 -12.28 -14.13
CA GLN A 196 -2.38 -12.59 -12.72
C GLN A 196 -3.61 -12.02 -12.00
N THR A 197 -4.56 -11.43 -12.73
CA THR A 197 -5.83 -10.97 -12.17
C THR A 197 -6.56 -12.13 -11.52
N ILE A 198 -6.85 -11.99 -10.23
CA ILE A 198 -7.61 -12.98 -9.48
C ILE A 198 -9.07 -12.53 -9.50
N THR A 199 -9.94 -13.41 -9.99
CA THR A 199 -11.38 -13.21 -9.84
C THR A 199 -11.80 -13.84 -8.52
N PRO A 200 -12.31 -13.07 -7.55
CA PRO A 200 -12.79 -13.65 -6.30
C PRO A 200 -13.90 -14.67 -6.55
N ASP A 201 -13.86 -15.78 -5.83
CA ASP A 201 -14.93 -16.78 -5.88
C ASP A 201 -16.17 -16.23 -5.17
N THR A 202 -17.18 -15.85 -5.95
CA THR A 202 -18.43 -15.31 -5.41
C THR A 202 -19.40 -16.40 -4.96
N SER A 203 -19.11 -17.68 -5.19
CA SER A 203 -19.99 -18.78 -4.77
C SER A 203 -20.07 -18.94 -3.25
N VAL A 204 -19.07 -18.44 -2.52
CA VAL A 204 -19.03 -18.41 -1.04
C VAL A 204 -19.90 -17.30 -0.43
N CYS A 205 -20.36 -16.36 -1.25
CA CYS A 205 -21.12 -15.21 -0.77
C CYS A 205 -22.56 -15.60 -0.44
N LEU A 206 -22.96 -15.40 0.81
CA LEU A 206 -24.36 -15.50 1.22
C LEU A 206 -25.10 -14.17 1.03
N PRO A 207 -26.44 -14.17 0.96
CA PRO A 207 -27.22 -12.95 1.09
C PRO A 207 -26.90 -12.26 2.41
N GLN A 208 -26.41 -11.03 2.35
CA GLN A 208 -26.06 -10.26 3.55
C GLN A 208 -27.33 -9.77 4.25
N SER A 209 -27.36 -9.90 5.57
CA SER A 209 -28.43 -9.34 6.41
C SER A 209 -28.51 -7.80 6.30
N ASP A 210 -27.36 -7.12 6.24
CA ASP A 210 -27.26 -5.72 5.84
C ASP A 210 -27.13 -5.58 4.32
N LYS A 211 -28.17 -5.08 3.66
CA LYS A 211 -28.21 -4.90 2.20
C LYS A 211 -27.18 -3.92 1.65
N ARG A 212 -26.58 -3.11 2.52
CA ARG A 212 -25.55 -2.15 2.12
C ARG A 212 -24.19 -2.84 1.98
N VAL A 213 -23.97 -3.97 2.67
CA VAL A 213 -22.78 -4.80 2.52
C VAL A 213 -22.86 -5.59 1.23
N LYS A 214 -21.74 -5.64 0.51
CA LYS A 214 -21.59 -6.49 -0.67
C LYS A 214 -20.43 -7.46 -0.44
N CYS A 215 -20.72 -8.75 -0.37
CA CYS A 215 -19.67 -9.77 -0.46
C CYS A 215 -19.08 -9.74 -1.88
N LEU A 216 -17.76 -9.55 -1.97
CA LEU A 216 -17.02 -9.51 -3.22
C LEU A 216 -16.46 -10.89 -3.58
N GLY A 217 -16.31 -11.80 -2.62
CA GLY A 217 -15.93 -13.20 -2.83
C GLY A 217 -14.78 -13.66 -1.94
N LEU A 218 -14.34 -14.90 -2.16
CA LEU A 218 -13.16 -15.49 -1.54
C LEU A 218 -11.96 -15.39 -2.47
N ILE A 219 -10.80 -15.06 -1.90
CA ILE A 219 -9.51 -15.04 -2.58
C ILE A 219 -8.60 -16.02 -1.87
N ASP A 220 -8.06 -16.99 -2.61
CA ASP A 220 -6.98 -17.84 -2.12
C ASP A 220 -5.64 -17.13 -2.37
N ASN A 221 -5.04 -16.64 -1.29
CA ASN A 221 -3.73 -16.02 -1.28
C ASN A 221 -2.69 -17.00 -0.72
N GLN A 222 -2.27 -17.96 -1.53
CA GLN A 222 -1.19 -18.89 -1.21
C GLN A 222 -1.42 -19.64 0.11
N GLY A 223 -2.66 -20.08 0.36
CA GLY A 223 -3.04 -20.81 1.57
C GLY A 223 -3.61 -19.94 2.70
N SER A 224 -3.71 -18.62 2.52
CA SER A 224 -4.62 -17.77 3.31
C SER A 224 -5.88 -17.52 2.51
N ALA A 225 -7.03 -17.89 3.06
CA ALA A 225 -8.34 -17.65 2.45
C ALA A 225 -8.89 -16.31 2.96
N ASP A 226 -8.85 -15.29 2.10
CA ASP A 226 -9.30 -13.93 2.43
C ASP A 226 -10.69 -13.69 1.83
N TYR A 227 -11.66 -13.39 2.69
CA TYR A 227 -13.01 -13.03 2.29
C TYR A 227 -13.09 -11.52 2.16
N VAL A 228 -13.51 -11.06 0.98
CA VAL A 228 -13.54 -9.64 0.67
C VAL A 228 -14.98 -9.14 0.66
N PHE A 229 -15.20 -8.03 1.35
CA PHE A 229 -16.48 -7.34 1.45
C PHE A 229 -16.30 -5.87 1.10
N GLU A 230 -17.28 -5.30 0.40
CA GLU A 230 -17.45 -3.86 0.36
C GLU A 230 -18.44 -3.47 1.47
N VAL A 231 -17.95 -2.72 2.45
CA VAL A 231 -18.73 -2.26 3.59
C VAL A 231 -18.92 -0.73 3.49
N PRO A 232 -20.16 -0.22 3.53
CA PRO A 232 -20.40 1.21 3.45
C PRO A 232 -20.19 1.87 4.80
N PHE A 233 -19.79 3.13 4.73
CA PHE A 233 -19.65 4.01 5.88
C PHE A 233 -20.52 5.24 5.67
N ASP A 234 -21.40 5.52 6.64
CA ASP A 234 -22.36 6.63 6.61
C ASP A 234 -21.80 7.93 7.25
N GLY A 235 -20.58 7.86 7.82
CA GLY A 235 -19.84 9.01 8.35
C GLY A 235 -18.84 9.63 7.37
N ASN A 236 -18.52 10.91 7.57
CA ASN A 236 -17.50 11.64 6.79
C ASN A 236 -16.05 11.23 7.10
N THR A 237 -15.84 10.35 8.07
CA THR A 237 -14.51 9.89 8.47
C THR A 237 -14.56 8.41 8.74
N LEU A 238 -13.72 7.71 8.01
CA LEU A 238 -13.54 6.27 8.06
C LEU A 238 -12.77 5.89 9.36
N PRO A 239 -13.25 4.92 10.16
CA PRO A 239 -12.61 4.55 11.42
C PRO A 239 -11.33 3.75 11.12
N PRO A 240 -10.22 4.06 11.79
CA PRO A 240 -8.98 3.32 11.57
C PRO A 240 -9.15 1.85 11.98
N THR A 241 -8.48 0.95 11.25
CA THR A 241 -8.65 -0.52 11.33
C THR A 241 -8.29 -1.10 12.70
N ASP A 242 -7.46 -0.41 13.47
CA ASP A 242 -7.07 -0.77 14.83
C ASP A 242 -8.21 -0.62 15.86
N GLN A 243 -9.33 -0.01 15.48
CA GLN A 243 -10.53 0.14 16.30
C GLN A 243 -11.61 -0.92 16.00
N TRP A 244 -11.30 -1.88 15.14
CA TRP A 244 -12.28 -2.85 14.66
C TRP A 244 -12.26 -4.06 15.59
N THR A 245 -13.44 -4.48 16.03
CA THR A 245 -13.61 -5.70 16.81
C THR A 245 -14.63 -6.61 16.16
N SER A 246 -14.57 -7.90 16.45
CA SER A 246 -15.41 -8.93 15.86
C SER A 246 -15.91 -9.84 16.95
N SER A 247 -17.15 -10.25 16.76
CA SER A 247 -17.75 -11.34 17.52
C SER A 247 -18.57 -12.18 16.55
N GLY A 248 -18.58 -13.50 16.72
CA GLY A 248 -19.24 -14.35 15.75
C GLY A 248 -19.05 -15.83 16.02
N SER A 249 -19.56 -16.63 15.08
CA SER A 249 -19.40 -18.10 15.10
C SER A 249 -18.03 -18.57 14.62
N CYS A 250 -17.20 -17.67 14.10
CA CYS A 250 -15.93 -17.97 13.46
C CYS A 250 -14.80 -17.09 14.02
N ILE A 251 -13.58 -17.65 14.08
CA ILE A 251 -12.40 -16.96 14.61
C ILE A 251 -11.74 -16.18 13.48
N VAL A 252 -11.78 -14.85 13.58
CA VAL A 252 -11.04 -13.95 12.70
C VAL A 252 -9.57 -13.99 13.10
N THR A 253 -8.70 -14.34 12.16
CA THR A 253 -7.23 -14.37 12.38
C THR A 253 -6.54 -13.11 11.87
N GLY A 254 -7.20 -12.37 10.98
CA GLY A 254 -6.68 -11.13 10.41
C GLY A 254 -7.76 -10.31 9.70
N TRP A 255 -7.46 -9.04 9.52
CA TRP A 255 -8.32 -8.07 8.85
C TRP A 255 -7.45 -6.97 8.25
N GLY A 256 -7.86 -6.52 7.06
CA GLY A 256 -7.31 -5.37 6.37
C GLY A 256 -8.43 -4.55 5.76
N GLY A 257 -8.30 -3.23 5.76
CA GLY A 257 -9.28 -2.33 5.18
C GLY A 257 -8.59 -1.34 4.25
N THR A 258 -9.04 -1.26 3.00
CA THR A 258 -8.61 -0.22 2.05
C THR A 258 -9.79 0.66 1.68
N PRO A 259 -9.69 2.00 1.80
CA PRO A 259 -10.74 2.89 1.33
C PRO A 259 -11.01 2.64 -0.15
N LYS A 260 -12.27 2.35 -0.50
CA LYS A 260 -12.71 2.16 -1.89
C LYS A 260 -13.34 3.43 -2.45
N SER A 261 -13.99 4.21 -1.58
CA SER A 261 -14.53 5.53 -1.88
C SER A 261 -14.54 6.39 -0.60
N SER A 262 -15.01 7.63 -0.69
CA SER A 262 -15.23 8.47 0.50
C SER A 262 -16.27 7.91 1.47
N THR A 263 -17.06 6.91 1.04
CA THR A 263 -18.18 6.33 1.81
C THR A 263 -18.15 4.80 1.85
N SER A 264 -17.06 4.15 1.44
CA SER A 264 -16.97 2.69 1.51
C SER A 264 -15.54 2.19 1.69
N TYR A 265 -15.43 1.06 2.39
CA TYR A 265 -14.23 0.26 2.52
C TYR A 265 -14.35 -1.02 1.72
N GLU A 266 -13.23 -1.46 1.17
CA GLU A 266 -13.01 -2.86 0.90
C GLU A 266 -12.31 -3.50 2.11
N LEU A 267 -13.01 -4.42 2.76
CA LEU A 267 -12.58 -5.17 3.93
C LEU A 267 -12.20 -6.58 3.52
N ALA A 268 -10.96 -6.97 3.74
CA ALA A 268 -10.50 -8.35 3.65
C ALA A 268 -10.42 -8.96 5.05
N ILE A 269 -10.98 -10.15 5.23
CA ILE A 269 -10.98 -10.86 6.51
C ILE A 269 -10.41 -12.26 6.30
N SER A 270 -9.41 -12.59 7.09
CA SER A 270 -8.76 -13.90 7.09
C SER A 270 -9.29 -14.74 8.25
N PHE A 271 -9.39 -16.05 8.02
CA PHE A 271 -9.89 -17.03 8.98
C PHE A 271 -8.87 -18.11 9.25
N ASP A 272 -9.04 -18.77 10.39
CA ASP A 272 -8.30 -20.00 10.67
C ASP A 272 -8.75 -21.11 9.71
N SER A 273 -7.78 -21.86 9.18
CA SER A 273 -8.00 -22.86 8.14
C SER A 273 -8.79 -24.08 8.64
N GLU A 274 -8.92 -24.25 9.95
CA GLU A 274 -9.76 -25.28 10.58
C GLU A 274 -11.24 -24.89 10.67
N THR A 275 -11.59 -23.64 10.35
CA THR A 275 -12.98 -23.16 10.38
C THR A 275 -13.70 -23.59 9.11
N HIS A 276 -14.86 -24.26 9.22
CA HIS A 276 -15.69 -24.66 8.08
C HIS A 276 -17.17 -24.38 8.37
N GLY A 277 -17.97 -24.19 7.31
CA GLY A 277 -19.41 -23.99 7.39
C GLY A 277 -19.85 -22.53 7.34
N THR A 278 -21.08 -22.25 7.81
CA THR A 278 -21.63 -20.88 7.78
C THR A 278 -21.02 -20.01 8.88
N CYS A 279 -20.46 -18.88 8.49
CA CYS A 279 -19.93 -17.87 9.39
C CYS A 279 -20.85 -16.67 9.46
N HIS A 280 -21.04 -16.21 10.71
CA HIS A 280 -21.73 -14.99 11.05
C HIS A 280 -20.77 -14.14 11.86
N ILE A 281 -20.45 -12.94 11.36
CA ILE A 281 -19.51 -12.04 12.02
C ILE A 281 -20.14 -10.68 12.14
N ASP A 282 -20.15 -10.19 13.36
CA ASP A 282 -20.47 -8.81 13.67
C ASP A 282 -19.17 -8.02 13.74
N VAL A 283 -18.96 -7.12 12.77
CA VAL A 283 -17.91 -6.11 12.82
C VAL A 283 -18.44 -4.90 13.57
N ILE A 284 -17.80 -4.60 14.71
CA ILE A 284 -18.20 -3.51 15.61
C ILE A 284 -17.17 -2.39 15.49
N PHE A 285 -17.67 -1.19 15.18
CA PHE A 285 -16.88 0.04 15.07
C PHE A 285 -16.87 0.78 16.42
N SER A 286 -15.85 1.61 16.66
CA SER A 286 -15.70 2.43 17.87
C SER A 286 -16.83 3.43 18.11
N THR A 287 -17.69 3.67 17.11
CA THR A 287 -18.86 4.55 17.16
C THR A 287 -20.17 3.81 17.46
N ASP A 288 -20.12 2.57 17.97
CA ASP A 288 -21.25 1.65 18.18
C ASP A 288 -22.02 1.28 16.91
N GLN A 289 -21.44 1.56 15.73
CA GLN A 289 -21.95 1.02 14.49
C GLN A 289 -21.61 -0.46 14.42
N LYS A 290 -22.54 -1.24 13.87
CA LYS A 290 -22.42 -2.68 13.75
C LYS A 290 -22.81 -3.08 12.35
N ILE A 291 -21.94 -3.84 11.69
CA ILE A 291 -22.22 -4.47 10.40
C ILE A 291 -22.12 -5.97 10.59
N THR A 292 -23.10 -6.72 10.08
CA THR A 292 -23.09 -8.18 10.10
C THR A 292 -22.70 -8.70 8.72
N LEU A 293 -21.76 -9.64 8.70
CA LEU A 293 -21.21 -10.30 7.54
C LEU A 293 -21.58 -11.79 7.59
N ASP A 294 -22.20 -12.27 6.51
CA ASP A 294 -22.69 -13.64 6.39
C ASP A 294 -22.01 -14.34 5.20
N PHE A 295 -21.33 -15.46 5.39
CA PHE A 295 -20.64 -16.17 4.29
C PHE A 295 -20.42 -17.66 4.63
N VAL A 296 -20.02 -18.44 3.63
CA VAL A 296 -19.67 -19.86 3.80
C VAL A 296 -18.16 -20.02 3.72
N ILE A 297 -17.57 -20.66 4.73
CA ILE A 297 -16.22 -21.20 4.63
C ILE A 297 -16.31 -22.64 4.09
N PRO A 298 -15.75 -22.90 2.89
CA PRO A 298 -15.86 -24.21 2.25
C PRO A 298 -15.14 -25.32 3.03
#